data_AF-A0A0R2F4T1-F1
#
_entry.id   AF-A0A0R2F4T1-F1
#
_cell.length_a   1.000
_cell.length_b   1.000
_cell.length_c   1.000
_cell.angle_alpha   90.00
_cell.angle_beta   90.00
_cell.angle_gamma   90.00
#
_symmetry.space_group_name_H-M   'P 1'
#
loop_
_entity.id
_entity.type
_entity.pdbx_description
1 polymer ?
#
loop_
_entity_poly.entity_id
_entity_poly.type
_entity_poly.pdbx_seq_one_letter_code
_entity_poly.pdbx_strand_id
1 'polypeptide(L)'
;MLEGNSDLRSTPYQNYSPAYLATLEAQQQRSRWRLGYHIQPRSGLINDPNGFAYFANQWHLFKQQFPFGPVHGLKSWGHLTSNDLAHWQDQGTALHPHSPYTTNGVYSGSALPVKDRLFMMYTGNVRTADGGRRTTQLGAWMERSGHITELAEPLIAEPPAGYTSHFRDPQLIEHNGTYYALIGAQRADKQGQILLYTAAAPTGPWQLIGPLDFGRTTLGEMIECPNLAFVDGQVALLFCPQGMAQRDCAYQNVYPNTVVVAAGIDWQNAALIVPSPLRLLDEGFDAYAGHVVNRPNGEALMIAWMGLPDLSYPSDQEGWQGCYSLARRLGIRNGRLHQVPIDEPLLGPPFAPLHDKLNLQEVITLTTAAHRSGQIRLGNAQESLSLTIDSAAQALTIDRTETGVPFALQYGTKRTVPLAAGPQRLQLWLDHSSFELSVANGQHFASGRIFPQVSAPWRMTADTGLVTAATGRRLNNMS
;
A
#
# COMPACT_ATOMS: atom_id res chain seq x y z
N MET A 1 -5.03 -17.44 -19.27
CA MET A 1 -4.01 -17.81 -20.29
C MET A 1 -2.56 -17.53 -19.88
N LEU A 2 -2.28 -16.81 -18.77
CA LEU A 2 -0.91 -16.58 -18.28
C LEU A 2 -0.55 -17.34 -16.99
N GLU A 3 -1.54 -17.79 -16.20
CA GLU A 3 -1.29 -18.70 -15.09
C GLU A 3 -0.86 -20.07 -15.65
N GLY A 4 0.45 -20.36 -15.57
CA GLY A 4 1.03 -21.64 -15.99
C GLY A 4 2.12 -21.55 -17.05
N ASN A 5 2.31 -20.41 -17.73
CA ASN A 5 3.40 -20.24 -18.70
C ASN A 5 4.49 -19.32 -18.13
N SER A 6 5.49 -19.92 -17.47
CA SER A 6 6.64 -19.21 -16.86
C SER A 6 7.33 -18.27 -17.83
N ASP A 7 7.38 -18.65 -19.10
CA ASP A 7 8.16 -17.97 -20.14
C ASP A 7 7.57 -16.59 -20.45
N LEU A 8 6.24 -16.44 -20.34
CA LEU A 8 5.55 -15.17 -20.56
C LEU A 8 5.63 -14.20 -19.38
N ARG A 9 6.09 -14.61 -18.19
CA ARG A 9 6.24 -13.67 -17.05
C ARG A 9 7.58 -12.94 -17.06
N SER A 10 8.61 -13.56 -17.62
CA SER A 10 9.97 -13.01 -17.71
C SER A 10 10.29 -12.47 -19.11
N THR A 11 9.33 -12.46 -20.03
CA THR A 11 9.53 -11.96 -21.38
C THR A 11 9.89 -10.46 -21.35
N PRO A 12 10.97 -10.03 -22.01
CA PRO A 12 11.31 -8.62 -22.16
C PRO A 12 10.18 -7.82 -22.81
N TYR A 13 9.98 -6.58 -22.38
CA TYR A 13 8.83 -5.77 -22.78
C TYR A 13 8.74 -5.56 -24.30
N GLN A 14 9.88 -5.41 -24.97
CA GLN A 14 9.93 -5.24 -26.43
C GLN A 14 9.39 -6.43 -27.24
N ASN A 15 9.22 -7.59 -26.60
CA ASN A 15 8.75 -8.80 -27.26
C ASN A 15 7.21 -8.96 -27.18
N TYR A 16 6.50 -8.09 -26.44
CA TYR A 16 5.05 -8.03 -26.51
C TYR A 16 4.60 -7.11 -27.64
N SER A 17 3.56 -7.51 -28.37
CA SER A 17 3.03 -6.66 -29.43
C SER A 17 2.26 -5.46 -28.86
N PRO A 18 2.36 -4.27 -29.47
CA PRO A 18 1.52 -3.12 -29.09
C PRO A 18 0.01 -3.43 -29.15
N ALA A 19 -0.41 -4.28 -30.10
CA ALA A 19 -1.80 -4.73 -30.23
C ALA A 19 -2.27 -5.57 -29.03
N TYR A 20 -1.38 -6.39 -28.45
CA TYR A 20 -1.68 -7.14 -27.24
C TYR A 20 -1.90 -6.20 -26.05
N LEU A 21 -1.01 -5.23 -25.85
CA LEU A 21 -1.16 -4.23 -24.79
C LEU A 21 -2.45 -3.42 -24.96
N ALA A 22 -2.75 -2.94 -26.16
CA ALA A 22 -3.98 -2.21 -26.46
C ALA A 22 -5.25 -3.04 -26.18
N THR A 23 -5.19 -4.36 -26.38
CA THR A 23 -6.30 -5.27 -26.03
C THR A 23 -6.53 -5.33 -24.53
N LEU A 24 -5.46 -5.44 -23.73
CA LEU A 24 -5.56 -5.45 -22.26
C LEU A 24 -6.08 -4.10 -21.73
N GLU A 25 -5.59 -2.98 -22.28
CA GLU A 25 -6.08 -1.65 -21.90
C GLU A 25 -7.57 -1.47 -22.22
N ALA A 26 -8.02 -1.90 -23.42
CA ALA A 26 -9.43 -1.85 -23.77
C ALA A 26 -10.30 -2.76 -22.90
N GLN A 27 -9.77 -3.91 -22.45
CA GLN A 27 -10.45 -4.80 -21.52
C GLN A 27 -10.61 -4.16 -20.13
N GLN A 28 -9.55 -3.55 -19.61
CA GLN A 28 -9.57 -2.80 -18.35
C GLN A 28 -10.57 -1.63 -18.39
N GLN A 29 -10.57 -0.85 -19.48
CA GLN A 29 -11.47 0.29 -19.65
C GLN A 29 -12.95 -0.09 -19.66
N ARG A 30 -13.28 -1.30 -20.12
CA ARG A 30 -14.66 -1.83 -20.15
C ARG A 30 -15.03 -2.59 -18.88
N SER A 31 -14.10 -2.74 -17.94
CA SER A 31 -14.35 -3.42 -16.68
C SER A 31 -15.42 -2.67 -15.88
N ARG A 32 -16.42 -3.41 -15.39
CA ARG A 32 -17.38 -2.87 -14.42
C ARG A 32 -16.75 -2.59 -13.05
N TRP A 33 -15.65 -3.27 -12.77
CA TRP A 33 -14.87 -3.17 -11.53
C TRP A 33 -13.79 -2.11 -11.61
N ARG A 34 -13.65 -1.45 -12.77
CA ARG A 34 -12.75 -0.32 -12.95
C ARG A 34 -13.06 0.74 -11.90
N LEU A 35 -12.03 1.15 -11.17
CA LEU A 35 -12.12 2.15 -10.11
C LEU A 35 -12.32 3.54 -10.70
N GLY A 36 -13.03 4.38 -9.95
CA GLY A 36 -13.39 5.75 -10.32
C GLY A 36 -12.40 6.80 -9.85
N TYR A 37 -11.77 6.59 -8.69
CA TYR A 37 -10.88 7.59 -8.09
C TYR A 37 -9.66 7.01 -7.38
N HIS A 38 -9.51 5.68 -7.29
CA HIS A 38 -8.25 5.07 -6.87
C HIS A 38 -7.28 4.92 -8.05
N ILE A 39 -5.99 5.03 -7.77
CA ILE A 39 -4.94 4.68 -8.73
C ILE A 39 -5.05 3.19 -9.04
N GLN A 40 -5.00 2.85 -10.32
CA GLN A 40 -5.13 1.49 -10.82
C GLN A 40 -4.24 1.29 -12.07
N PRO A 41 -3.97 0.06 -12.51
CA PRO A 41 -3.24 -0.17 -13.75
C PRO A 41 -4.07 0.25 -14.97
N ARG A 42 -3.41 0.75 -16.02
CA ARG A 42 -4.02 0.83 -17.36
C ARG A 42 -4.30 -0.56 -17.94
N SER A 43 -3.44 -1.50 -17.60
CA SER A 43 -3.50 -2.92 -17.95
C SER A 43 -2.57 -3.70 -17.03
N GLY A 44 -2.79 -5.00 -16.89
CA GLY A 44 -1.92 -5.86 -16.09
C GLY A 44 -1.93 -5.55 -14.59
N LEU A 45 -0.79 -5.71 -13.93
CA LEU A 45 -0.67 -5.64 -12.48
C LEU A 45 0.07 -4.39 -12.03
N ILE A 46 -0.45 -3.71 -11.01
CA ILE A 46 0.37 -2.88 -10.10
C ILE A 46 0.37 -3.48 -8.70
N ASN A 47 1.51 -3.39 -8.04
CA ASN A 47 1.68 -3.65 -6.61
C ASN A 47 2.37 -2.45 -5.97
N ASP A 48 3.10 -2.63 -4.87
CA ASP A 48 3.92 -1.67 -4.12
C ASP A 48 4.01 -0.24 -4.70
N PRO A 49 3.47 0.77 -4.00
CA PRO A 49 3.82 2.16 -4.25
C PRO A 49 5.30 2.39 -3.94
N ASN A 50 5.96 3.16 -4.79
CA ASN A 50 7.41 3.38 -4.77
C ASN A 50 7.71 4.87 -4.92
N GLY A 51 8.88 5.30 -4.46
CA GLY A 51 9.40 6.64 -4.74
C GLY A 51 8.46 7.81 -4.42
N PHE A 52 7.58 7.68 -3.43
CA PHE A 52 6.59 8.72 -3.12
C PHE A 52 7.32 9.97 -2.61
N ALA A 53 7.19 11.08 -3.33
CA ALA A 53 7.95 12.30 -3.04
C ALA A 53 7.16 13.56 -3.41
N TYR A 54 7.46 14.67 -2.73
CA TYR A 54 7.12 15.99 -3.21
C TYR A 54 8.38 16.65 -3.77
N PHE A 55 8.42 16.88 -5.07
CA PHE A 55 9.59 17.38 -5.78
C PHE A 55 9.18 18.29 -6.93
N ALA A 56 9.99 19.31 -7.22
CA ALA A 56 9.71 20.28 -8.29
C ALA A 56 8.29 20.88 -8.28
N ASN A 57 7.75 21.13 -7.07
CA ASN A 57 6.39 21.64 -6.80
C ASN A 57 5.24 20.67 -7.18
N GLN A 58 5.52 19.38 -7.30
CA GLN A 58 4.54 18.36 -7.66
C GLN A 58 4.69 17.12 -6.78
N TRP A 59 3.59 16.39 -6.60
CA TRP A 59 3.64 15.04 -6.03
C TRP A 59 4.08 14.06 -7.11
N HIS A 60 5.05 13.22 -6.78
CA HIS A 60 5.52 12.12 -7.60
C HIS A 60 5.21 10.82 -6.86
N LEU A 61 4.61 9.87 -7.55
CA LEU A 61 4.42 8.52 -7.06
C LEU A 61 4.85 7.55 -8.15
N PHE A 62 5.74 6.63 -7.82
CA PHE A 62 6.10 5.54 -8.70
C PHE A 62 5.33 4.29 -8.29
N LYS A 63 5.17 3.36 -9.22
CA LYS A 63 4.41 2.13 -9.02
C LYS A 63 5.19 0.95 -9.56
N GLN A 64 5.39 -0.10 -8.76
CA GLN A 64 5.79 -1.37 -9.35
C GLN A 64 4.68 -1.84 -10.29
N GLN A 65 5.03 -2.14 -11.53
CA GLN A 65 4.07 -2.54 -12.54
C GLN A 65 4.56 -3.69 -13.43
N PHE A 66 3.60 -4.44 -13.95
CA PHE A 66 3.75 -5.37 -15.06
C PHE A 66 2.53 -5.23 -15.99
N PRO A 67 2.65 -4.53 -17.13
CA PRO A 67 1.48 -4.11 -17.92
C PRO A 67 0.90 -5.21 -18.82
N PHE A 68 1.54 -6.39 -18.87
CA PHE A 68 1.22 -7.45 -19.82
C PHE A 68 0.40 -8.59 -19.23
N GLY A 69 -0.09 -8.45 -17.99
CA GLY A 69 -1.02 -9.39 -17.39
C GLY A 69 -1.21 -9.20 -15.88
N PRO A 70 -2.26 -9.78 -15.30
CA PRO A 70 -2.59 -9.67 -13.88
C PRO A 70 -1.78 -10.69 -13.07
N VAL A 71 -0.47 -10.63 -13.21
CA VAL A 71 0.46 -11.57 -12.55
C VAL A 71 1.72 -10.82 -12.15
N HIS A 72 2.45 -11.34 -11.15
CA HIS A 72 3.77 -10.84 -10.80
C HIS A 72 4.81 -11.23 -11.87
N GLY A 73 4.84 -10.45 -12.97
CA GLY A 73 5.80 -10.59 -14.07
C GLY A 73 7.07 -9.75 -13.88
N LEU A 74 7.79 -9.53 -14.98
CA LEU A 74 9.00 -8.72 -15.05
C LEU A 74 8.67 -7.28 -14.66
N LYS A 75 9.13 -6.84 -13.48
CA LYS A 75 8.71 -5.56 -12.88
C LYS A 75 9.46 -4.35 -13.46
N SER A 76 8.73 -3.26 -13.68
CA SER A 76 9.23 -1.91 -13.96
C SER A 76 8.65 -0.91 -12.95
N TRP A 77 9.13 0.33 -12.96
CA TRP A 77 8.46 1.43 -12.24
C TRP A 77 7.67 2.28 -13.23
N GLY A 78 6.35 2.35 -13.09
CA GLY A 78 5.54 3.41 -13.69
C GLY A 78 5.66 4.70 -12.88
N HIS A 79 5.39 5.85 -13.48
CA HIS A 79 5.47 7.16 -12.83
C HIS A 79 4.15 7.91 -12.94
N LEU A 80 3.68 8.43 -11.82
CA LEU A 80 2.50 9.27 -11.70
C LEU A 80 2.88 10.61 -11.08
N THR A 81 2.16 11.65 -11.48
CA THR A 81 2.31 13.00 -10.91
C THR A 81 0.96 13.59 -10.51
N SER A 82 0.92 14.39 -9.45
CA SER A 82 -0.31 15.04 -8.99
C SER A 82 -0.03 16.40 -8.36
N ASN A 83 -1.00 17.31 -8.42
CA ASN A 83 -0.94 18.58 -7.71
C ASN A 83 -1.62 18.53 -6.33
N ASP A 84 -2.46 17.52 -6.09
CA ASP A 84 -3.40 17.50 -4.96
C ASP A 84 -3.52 16.13 -4.28
N LEU A 85 -2.69 15.14 -4.67
CA LEU A 85 -2.70 13.75 -4.17
C LEU A 85 -3.93 12.93 -4.56
N ALA A 86 -4.85 13.54 -5.28
CA ALA A 86 -6.10 12.91 -5.68
C ALA A 86 -6.11 12.68 -7.19
N HIS A 87 -5.85 13.71 -8.01
CA HIS A 87 -5.87 13.62 -9.47
C HIS A 87 -4.46 13.33 -9.99
N TRP A 88 -4.25 12.09 -10.46
CA TRP A 88 -2.94 11.61 -10.90
C TRP A 88 -2.84 11.52 -12.42
N GLN A 89 -1.75 12.06 -12.98
CA GLN A 89 -1.39 11.97 -14.38
C GLN A 89 -0.32 10.90 -14.59
N ASP A 90 -0.54 9.98 -15.53
CA ASP A 90 0.41 8.93 -15.90
C ASP A 90 1.51 9.49 -16.81
N GLN A 91 2.75 9.39 -16.36
CA GLN A 91 3.97 9.85 -17.06
C GLN A 91 4.68 8.71 -17.80
N GLY A 92 4.10 7.51 -17.83
CA GLY A 92 4.67 6.33 -18.46
C GLY A 92 5.58 5.53 -17.55
N THR A 93 6.48 4.76 -18.15
CA THR A 93 7.45 3.93 -17.41
C THR A 93 8.72 4.74 -17.16
N ALA A 94 9.14 4.82 -15.90
CA ALA A 94 10.31 5.56 -15.45
C ALA A 94 11.58 4.69 -15.38
N LEU A 95 11.48 3.45 -14.89
CA LEU A 95 12.61 2.53 -14.79
C LEU A 95 12.27 1.21 -15.47
N HIS A 96 13.14 0.77 -16.39
CA HIS A 96 12.97 -0.45 -17.16
C HIS A 96 13.95 -1.54 -16.71
N PRO A 97 13.54 -2.83 -16.73
CA PRO A 97 14.47 -3.95 -16.58
C PRO A 97 15.58 -3.90 -17.64
N HIS A 98 16.83 -4.01 -17.22
CA HIS A 98 18.01 -4.07 -18.07
C HIS A 98 19.15 -4.88 -17.43
N SER A 99 20.15 -5.22 -18.24
CA SER A 99 21.37 -5.90 -17.79
C SER A 99 22.33 -4.91 -17.10
N PRO A 100 23.13 -5.34 -16.11
CA PRO A 100 23.18 -6.68 -15.54
C PRO A 100 22.35 -6.85 -14.28
N TYR A 101 21.81 -5.77 -13.71
CA TYR A 101 21.30 -5.77 -12.34
C TYR A 101 19.79 -5.96 -12.20
N THR A 102 19.02 -5.83 -13.28
CA THR A 102 17.55 -5.83 -13.23
C THR A 102 16.92 -6.75 -14.27
N THR A 103 17.65 -7.75 -14.79
CA THR A 103 17.17 -8.67 -15.84
C THR A 103 15.91 -9.47 -15.43
N ASN A 104 15.61 -9.55 -14.14
CA ASN A 104 14.40 -10.19 -13.60
C ASN A 104 13.54 -9.22 -12.79
N GLY A 105 13.76 -7.90 -12.92
CA GLY A 105 12.86 -6.86 -12.47
C GLY A 105 13.56 -5.72 -11.74
N VAL A 106 12.95 -4.54 -11.87
CA VAL A 106 13.19 -3.36 -11.03
C VAL A 106 12.24 -3.46 -9.83
N TYR A 107 12.78 -3.82 -8.67
CA TYR A 107 12.03 -4.06 -7.44
C TYR A 107 11.78 -2.76 -6.66
N SER A 108 11.03 -2.85 -5.57
CA SER A 108 10.58 -1.71 -4.79
C SER A 108 11.73 -0.89 -4.20
N GLY A 109 11.39 0.34 -3.81
CA GLY A 109 12.35 1.35 -3.37
C GLY A 109 11.69 2.69 -3.11
N SER A 110 12.51 3.68 -2.82
CA SER A 110 12.09 5.01 -2.37
C SER A 110 12.82 6.11 -3.12
N ALA A 111 12.37 7.33 -2.91
CA ALA A 111 12.96 8.52 -3.49
C ALA A 111 13.02 9.64 -2.46
N LEU A 112 14.07 10.45 -2.54
CA LEU A 112 14.36 11.53 -1.60
C LEU A 112 14.78 12.77 -2.40
N PRO A 113 14.11 13.92 -2.21
CA PRO A 113 14.59 15.18 -2.77
C PRO A 113 15.96 15.55 -2.19
N VAL A 114 16.95 15.75 -3.06
CA VAL A 114 18.30 16.19 -2.70
C VAL A 114 18.63 17.42 -3.53
N LYS A 115 18.56 18.58 -2.88
CA LYS A 115 18.71 19.90 -3.52
C LYS A 115 17.69 20.06 -4.66
N ASP A 116 18.16 20.16 -5.90
CA ASP A 116 17.40 20.41 -7.12
C ASP A 116 17.05 19.14 -7.89
N ARG A 117 17.38 17.96 -7.36
CA ARG A 117 17.12 16.65 -7.99
C ARG A 117 16.43 15.70 -7.03
N LEU A 118 15.79 14.68 -7.58
CA LEU A 118 15.23 13.58 -6.80
C LEU A 118 16.19 12.39 -6.91
N PHE A 119 16.69 11.91 -5.77
CA PHE A 119 17.49 10.69 -5.74
C PHE A 119 16.60 9.48 -5.47
N MET A 120 16.77 8.43 -6.25
CA MET A 120 15.99 7.19 -6.14
C MET A 120 16.92 6.07 -5.72
N MET A 121 16.49 5.23 -4.77
CA MET A 121 17.17 3.98 -4.41
C MET A 121 16.16 2.84 -4.49
N TYR A 122 16.52 1.78 -5.19
CA TYR A 122 15.63 0.66 -5.51
C TYR A 122 16.41 -0.64 -5.58
N THR A 123 15.71 -1.76 -5.50
CA THR A 123 16.35 -3.08 -5.59
C THR A 123 16.40 -3.58 -7.02
N GLY A 124 17.56 -4.02 -7.47
CA GLY A 124 17.70 -4.82 -8.68
C GLY A 124 17.51 -6.30 -8.40
N ASN A 125 16.75 -6.99 -9.26
CA ASN A 125 16.50 -8.42 -9.14
C ASN A 125 17.04 -9.19 -10.35
N VAL A 126 17.87 -10.20 -10.08
CA VAL A 126 18.44 -11.11 -11.08
C VAL A 126 18.22 -12.55 -10.64
N ARG A 127 17.78 -13.41 -11.55
CA ARG A 127 17.80 -14.86 -11.38
C ARG A 127 19.14 -15.40 -11.88
N THR A 128 19.80 -16.22 -11.07
CA THR A 128 21.08 -16.83 -11.43
C THR A 128 20.86 -18.14 -12.18
N ALA A 129 21.87 -18.57 -12.94
CA ALA A 129 21.78 -19.77 -13.80
C ALA A 129 21.50 -21.06 -13.02
N ASP A 130 21.86 -21.11 -11.74
CA ASP A 130 21.60 -22.20 -10.80
C ASP A 130 20.18 -22.15 -10.17
N GLY A 131 19.31 -21.26 -10.65
CA GLY A 131 17.96 -21.07 -10.13
C GLY A 131 17.87 -20.17 -8.88
N GLY A 132 19.01 -19.66 -8.41
CA GLY A 132 19.08 -18.70 -7.30
C GLY A 132 18.59 -17.30 -7.65
N ARG A 133 18.86 -16.36 -6.75
CA ARG A 133 18.56 -14.93 -6.89
C ARG A 133 19.75 -14.10 -6.43
N ARG A 134 20.01 -12.98 -7.10
CA ARG A 134 20.87 -11.90 -6.63
C ARG A 134 20.02 -10.63 -6.50
N THR A 135 20.17 -9.94 -5.39
CA THR A 135 19.54 -8.64 -5.14
C THR A 135 20.61 -7.60 -4.88
N THR A 136 20.55 -6.49 -5.60
CA THR A 136 21.46 -5.36 -5.48
C THR A 136 20.67 -4.11 -5.11
N GLN A 137 21.27 -3.14 -4.44
CA GLN A 137 20.64 -1.83 -4.24
C GLN A 137 21.25 -0.84 -5.23
N LEU A 138 20.39 -0.27 -6.06
CA LEU A 138 20.73 0.58 -7.20
C LEU A 138 20.32 2.03 -6.91
N GLY A 139 20.88 2.97 -7.67
CA GLY A 139 20.60 4.39 -7.53
C GLY A 139 20.29 5.05 -8.87
N ALA A 140 19.44 6.07 -8.85
CA ALA A 140 19.18 6.91 -10.02
C ALA A 140 18.93 8.37 -9.61
N TRP A 141 19.22 9.30 -10.52
CA TRP A 141 18.87 10.71 -10.39
C TRP A 141 17.73 11.05 -11.33
N MET A 142 16.71 11.74 -10.82
CA MET A 142 15.70 12.39 -11.64
C MET A 142 15.87 13.90 -11.57
N GLU A 143 16.03 14.53 -12.73
CA GLU A 143 16.10 15.98 -12.88
C GLU A 143 14.71 16.62 -12.75
N ARG A 144 14.63 17.95 -12.58
CA ARG A 144 13.34 18.68 -12.55
C ARG A 144 12.51 18.50 -13.82
N SER A 145 13.13 18.15 -14.94
CA SER A 145 12.46 17.83 -16.20
C SER A 145 11.77 16.46 -16.22
N GLY A 146 12.00 15.63 -15.19
CA GLY A 146 11.57 14.23 -15.16
C GLY A 146 12.54 13.27 -15.84
N HIS A 147 13.65 13.75 -16.42
CA HIS A 147 14.67 12.87 -17.01
C HIS A 147 15.39 12.08 -15.92
N ILE A 148 15.48 10.75 -16.08
CA ILE A 148 16.11 9.84 -15.13
C ILE A 148 17.44 9.32 -15.69
N THR A 149 18.47 9.33 -14.87
CA THR A 149 19.78 8.73 -15.15
C THR A 149 20.16 7.77 -14.04
N GLU A 150 20.24 6.48 -14.36
CA GLU A 150 20.70 5.42 -13.45
C GLU A 150 22.22 5.51 -13.22
N LEU A 151 22.66 5.20 -12.00
CA LEU A 151 24.08 5.09 -11.68
C LEU A 151 24.68 3.84 -12.34
N ALA A 152 25.94 3.93 -12.75
CA ALA A 152 26.63 2.82 -13.42
C ALA A 152 26.87 1.62 -12.48
N GLU A 153 27.16 1.89 -11.20
CA GLU A 153 27.46 0.87 -10.20
C GLU A 153 26.41 0.81 -9.09
N PRO A 154 26.15 -0.38 -8.51
CA PRO A 154 25.27 -0.50 -7.36
C PRO A 154 25.74 0.32 -6.16
N LEU A 155 24.79 0.88 -5.41
CA LEU A 155 25.03 1.51 -4.12
C LEU A 155 25.45 0.49 -3.06
N ILE A 156 24.81 -0.68 -3.10
CA ILE A 156 25.14 -1.85 -2.27
C ILE A 156 25.06 -3.08 -3.19
N ALA A 157 26.22 -3.69 -3.46
CA ALA A 157 26.32 -4.74 -4.47
C ALA A 157 25.74 -6.08 -4.03
N GLU A 158 25.80 -6.42 -2.74
CA GLU A 158 25.38 -7.73 -2.22
C GLU A 158 24.79 -7.61 -0.80
N PRO A 159 23.92 -8.55 -0.38
CA PRO A 159 23.53 -8.67 1.02
C PRO A 159 24.76 -8.89 1.92
N PRO A 160 24.76 -8.39 3.16
CA PRO A 160 25.86 -8.62 4.08
C PRO A 160 25.98 -10.11 4.45
N ALA A 161 27.15 -10.52 4.93
CA ALA A 161 27.40 -11.89 5.35
C ALA A 161 26.36 -12.35 6.40
N GLY A 162 25.85 -13.57 6.25
CA GLY A 162 24.80 -14.12 7.11
C GLY A 162 23.37 -13.83 6.65
N TYR A 163 23.17 -13.11 5.55
CA TYR A 163 21.87 -12.83 4.94
C TYR A 163 21.71 -13.53 3.59
N THR A 164 20.46 -13.80 3.23
CA THR A 164 20.09 -14.39 1.94
C THR A 164 19.84 -13.29 0.91
N SER A 165 19.57 -13.69 -0.34
CA SER A 165 19.13 -12.78 -1.41
C SER A 165 17.71 -12.24 -1.24
N HIS A 166 17.05 -12.45 -0.10
CA HIS A 166 15.92 -11.61 0.30
C HIS A 166 16.52 -10.39 1.02
N PHE A 167 16.92 -9.40 0.25
CA PHE A 167 17.52 -8.15 0.72
C PHE A 167 17.05 -7.04 -0.22
N ARG A 168 15.99 -6.33 0.16
CA ARG A 168 15.21 -5.49 -0.78
C ARG A 168 14.41 -4.37 -0.10
N ASP A 169 13.85 -3.51 -0.94
CA ASP A 169 12.89 -2.45 -0.63
C ASP A 169 13.48 -1.32 0.22
N PRO A 170 14.56 -0.65 -0.24
CA PRO A 170 15.23 0.39 0.51
C PRO A 170 14.36 1.65 0.68
N GLN A 171 14.22 2.11 1.92
CA GLN A 171 13.72 3.45 2.22
C GLN A 171 14.87 4.41 2.55
N LEU A 172 15.04 5.45 1.74
CA LEU A 172 15.98 6.56 1.93
C LEU A 172 15.43 7.57 2.92
N ILE A 173 16.30 8.00 3.83
CA ILE A 173 16.03 9.08 4.79
C ILE A 173 17.26 9.99 4.82
N GLU A 174 17.03 11.29 4.90
CA GLU A 174 18.06 12.24 5.33
C GLU A 174 17.68 12.76 6.72
N HIS A 175 18.67 12.79 7.60
CA HIS A 175 18.52 13.32 8.95
C HIS A 175 19.83 14.00 9.38
N ASN A 176 19.76 15.30 9.65
CA ASN A 176 20.87 16.13 10.13
C ASN A 176 22.14 16.03 9.26
N GLY A 177 21.98 16.06 7.94
CA GLY A 177 23.04 15.99 6.95
C GLY A 177 23.59 14.58 6.70
N THR A 178 23.03 13.56 7.36
CA THR A 178 23.40 12.15 7.18
C THR A 178 22.30 11.40 6.46
N TYR A 179 22.68 10.52 5.53
CA TYR A 179 21.73 9.68 4.80
C TYR A 179 21.65 8.31 5.45
N TYR A 180 20.44 7.76 5.48
CA TYR A 180 20.14 6.44 6.00
C TYR A 180 19.31 5.64 4.99
N ALA A 181 19.47 4.32 5.02
CA ALA A 181 18.63 3.40 4.27
C ALA A 181 18.14 2.27 5.18
N LEU A 182 16.82 2.09 5.25
CA LEU A 182 16.21 0.91 5.88
C LEU A 182 15.94 -0.11 4.79
N ILE A 183 16.43 -1.34 4.96
CA ILE A 183 16.33 -2.39 3.94
C ILE A 183 15.81 -3.66 4.58
N GLY A 184 14.74 -4.23 4.02
CA GLY A 184 14.21 -5.51 4.44
C GLY A 184 15.18 -6.64 4.13
N ALA A 185 15.42 -7.54 5.07
CA ALA A 185 16.38 -8.62 4.92
C ALA A 185 15.89 -9.94 5.56
N GLN A 186 16.36 -11.07 5.04
CA GLN A 186 16.19 -12.40 5.67
C GLN A 186 17.57 -12.97 5.99
N ARG A 187 17.77 -13.35 7.25
CA ARG A 187 18.96 -14.07 7.71
C ARG A 187 19.02 -15.49 7.12
N ALA A 188 20.21 -16.09 7.11
CA ALA A 188 20.43 -17.45 6.59
C ALA A 188 19.53 -18.51 7.27
N ASP A 189 19.17 -18.31 8.54
CA ASP A 189 18.25 -19.15 9.32
C ASP A 189 16.76 -18.78 9.12
N LYS A 190 16.44 -18.05 8.05
CA LYS A 190 15.08 -17.69 7.64
C LYS A 190 14.33 -16.79 8.63
N GLN A 191 15.05 -15.92 9.32
CA GLN A 191 14.46 -14.88 10.19
C GLN A 191 14.46 -13.52 9.48
N GLY A 192 13.31 -12.84 9.44
CA GLY A 192 13.15 -11.52 8.86
C GLY A 192 13.70 -10.41 9.74
N GLN A 193 14.40 -9.43 9.16
CA GLN A 193 15.00 -8.26 9.81
C GLN A 193 14.88 -7.00 8.95
N ILE A 194 15.08 -5.84 9.57
CA ILE A 194 15.32 -4.58 8.87
C ILE A 194 16.77 -4.19 9.14
N LEU A 195 17.55 -3.93 8.10
CA LEU A 195 18.93 -3.46 8.22
C LEU A 195 18.99 -1.96 8.03
N LEU A 196 19.72 -1.29 8.93
CA LEU A 196 19.98 0.14 8.86
C LEU A 196 21.38 0.38 8.27
N TYR A 197 21.45 1.17 7.21
CA TYR A 197 22.68 1.64 6.60
C TYR A 197 22.80 3.16 6.76
N THR A 198 24.03 3.67 6.68
CA THR A 198 24.34 5.11 6.70
C THR A 198 25.31 5.52 5.59
N ALA A 199 25.24 6.76 5.14
CA ALA A 199 26.17 7.37 4.21
C ALA A 199 26.26 8.90 4.41
N ALA A 200 27.40 9.50 4.04
CA ALA A 200 27.56 10.95 4.02
C ALA A 200 26.90 11.62 2.80
N ALA A 201 26.61 10.85 1.76
CA ALA A 201 25.98 11.28 0.53
C ALA A 201 24.96 10.22 0.08
N PRO A 202 23.90 10.58 -0.67
CA PRO A 202 22.90 9.63 -1.11
C PRO A 202 23.48 8.56 -2.06
N THR A 203 24.55 8.91 -2.78
CA THR A 203 25.31 8.02 -3.66
C THR A 203 26.28 7.10 -2.91
N GLY A 204 26.29 7.13 -1.57
CA GLY A 204 27.19 6.34 -0.75
C GLY A 204 28.58 6.98 -0.55
N PRO A 205 29.59 6.18 -0.13
CA PRO A 205 29.49 4.75 0.15
C PRO A 205 28.55 4.46 1.33
N TRP A 206 27.76 3.40 1.20
CA TRP A 206 26.82 2.95 2.23
C TRP A 206 27.48 1.98 3.20
N GLN A 207 27.34 2.23 4.49
CA GLN A 207 27.91 1.42 5.57
C GLN A 207 26.79 0.81 6.40
N LEU A 208 26.86 -0.50 6.67
CA LEU A 208 25.92 -1.18 7.55
C LEU A 208 26.15 -0.73 8.99
N ILE A 209 25.10 -0.22 9.64
CA ILE A 209 25.09 0.00 11.09
C ILE A 209 24.74 -1.31 11.79
N GLY A 210 23.66 -1.97 11.37
CA GLY A 210 23.22 -3.23 11.95
C GLY A 210 21.73 -3.50 11.75
N PRO A 211 21.21 -4.59 12.33
CA PRO A 211 19.78 -4.85 12.38
C PRO A 211 19.08 -3.84 13.30
N LEU A 212 17.98 -3.26 12.83
CA LEU A 212 17.15 -2.35 13.60
C LEU A 212 16.43 -3.12 14.72
N ASP A 213 16.61 -2.70 15.96
CA ASP A 213 15.78 -3.12 17.10
C ASP A 213 14.52 -2.25 17.16
N PHE A 214 13.35 -2.84 16.91
CA PHE A 214 12.06 -2.17 17.00
C PHE A 214 11.22 -2.68 18.17
N GLY A 215 11.88 -3.02 19.29
CA GLY A 215 11.32 -3.76 20.42
C GLY A 215 11.43 -5.28 20.26
N ARG A 216 12.15 -5.68 19.21
CA ARG A 216 12.56 -7.02 18.78
C ARG A 216 13.49 -6.85 17.59
N THR A 217 14.34 -7.83 17.33
CA THR A 217 15.29 -7.79 16.21
C THR A 217 14.92 -8.68 15.03
N THR A 218 13.97 -9.61 15.21
CA THR A 218 13.46 -10.46 14.13
C THR A 218 11.94 -10.54 14.18
N LEU A 219 11.33 -10.74 13.01
CA LEU A 219 9.90 -11.03 12.90
C LEU A 219 9.57 -11.73 11.58
N GLY A 220 8.86 -12.85 11.66
CA GLY A 220 8.51 -13.67 10.50
C GLY A 220 9.75 -14.19 9.77
N GLU A 221 9.55 -14.60 8.53
CA GLU A 221 10.57 -15.15 7.67
C GLU A 221 11.30 -14.06 6.87
N MET A 222 10.60 -13.00 6.50
CA MET A 222 11.13 -11.87 5.74
C MET A 222 10.34 -10.61 6.09
N ILE A 223 11.02 -9.47 6.16
CA ILE A 223 10.36 -8.16 6.28
C ILE A 223 10.46 -7.44 4.93
N GLU A 224 9.31 -7.14 4.32
CA GLU A 224 9.22 -6.35 3.09
C GLU A 224 8.84 -4.89 3.38
N CYS A 225 9.21 -4.00 2.47
CA CYS A 225 8.77 -2.59 2.44
C CYS A 225 8.89 -1.83 3.78
N PRO A 226 10.03 -1.87 4.49
CA PRO A 226 10.19 -1.08 5.71
C PRO A 226 10.15 0.42 5.40
N ASN A 227 9.34 1.17 6.16
CA ASN A 227 9.17 2.61 6.03
C ASN A 227 9.10 3.25 7.42
N LEU A 228 10.00 4.19 7.72
CA LEU A 228 9.97 5.04 8.90
C LEU A 228 9.33 6.39 8.55
N ALA A 229 8.26 6.74 9.25
CA ALA A 229 7.60 8.03 9.20
C ALA A 229 7.99 8.88 10.42
N PHE A 230 8.26 10.17 10.22
CA PHE A 230 8.38 11.15 11.30
C PHE A 230 7.03 11.85 11.48
N VAL A 231 6.41 11.66 12.63
CA VAL A 231 5.01 12.07 12.87
C VAL A 231 4.89 12.67 14.26
N ASP A 232 4.44 13.92 14.37
CA ASP A 232 4.15 14.57 15.66
C ASP A 232 5.30 14.49 16.69
N GLY A 233 6.54 14.63 16.22
CA GLY A 233 7.75 14.54 17.06
C GLY A 233 8.15 13.12 17.49
N GLN A 234 7.46 12.10 16.97
CA GLN A 234 7.69 10.67 17.19
C GLN A 234 8.03 9.99 15.85
N VAL A 235 8.23 8.67 15.88
CA VAL A 235 8.39 7.87 14.67
C VAL A 235 7.36 6.74 14.59
N ALA A 236 6.95 6.38 13.38
CA ALA A 236 6.18 5.18 13.10
C ALA A 236 6.93 4.32 12.07
N LEU A 237 7.29 3.09 12.44
CA LEU A 237 7.90 2.11 11.56
C LEU A 237 6.82 1.19 10.99
N LEU A 238 6.58 1.29 9.69
CA LEU A 238 5.63 0.52 8.90
C LEU A 238 6.38 -0.55 8.12
N PHE A 239 5.91 -1.80 8.09
CA PHE A 239 6.57 -2.88 7.36
C PHE A 239 5.67 -4.12 7.22
N CYS A 240 6.05 -5.05 6.33
CA CYS A 240 5.29 -6.24 6.02
C CYS A 240 6.05 -7.53 6.40
N PRO A 241 5.79 -8.13 7.57
CA PRO A 241 6.49 -9.33 8.03
C PRO A 241 5.84 -10.62 7.48
N GLN A 242 6.36 -11.14 6.37
CA GLN A 242 5.94 -12.40 5.79
C GLN A 242 6.21 -13.57 6.76
N GLY A 243 5.29 -14.52 6.88
CA GLY A 243 5.45 -15.69 7.76
C GLY A 243 5.44 -15.38 9.26
N MET A 244 4.99 -14.19 9.67
CA MET A 244 4.83 -13.84 11.09
C MET A 244 3.88 -14.80 11.80
N ALA A 245 4.19 -15.21 13.04
CA ALA A 245 3.26 -16.01 13.80
C ALA A 245 2.08 -15.15 14.31
N GLN A 246 0.84 -15.65 14.20
CA GLN A 246 -0.35 -14.91 14.68
C GLN A 246 -0.34 -14.61 16.19
N ARG A 247 0.51 -15.29 16.97
CA ARG A 247 0.72 -14.98 18.40
C ARG A 247 1.44 -13.65 18.64
N ASP A 248 2.22 -13.17 17.66
CA ASP A 248 2.95 -11.90 17.75
C ASP A 248 2.04 -10.70 17.52
N CYS A 249 1.10 -10.84 16.59
CA CYS A 249 -0.01 -9.93 16.33
C CYS A 249 -1.06 -10.73 15.56
N ALA A 250 -2.33 -10.71 15.99
CA ALA A 250 -3.38 -11.46 15.29
C ALA A 250 -3.70 -10.80 13.94
N TYR A 251 -3.71 -11.58 12.87
CA TYR A 251 -4.04 -11.13 11.52
C TYR A 251 -4.69 -12.26 10.71
N GLN A 252 -5.41 -11.90 9.65
CA GLN A 252 -6.13 -12.87 8.81
C GLN A 252 -5.65 -12.89 7.35
N ASN A 253 -5.00 -11.82 6.87
CA ASN A 253 -4.46 -11.78 5.51
C ASN A 253 -3.34 -12.82 5.33
N VAL A 254 -3.01 -13.19 4.09
CA VAL A 254 -1.88 -14.09 3.79
C VAL A 254 -0.58 -13.58 4.42
N TYR A 255 -0.32 -12.29 4.26
CA TYR A 255 0.76 -11.57 4.92
C TYR A 255 0.20 -10.26 5.49
N PRO A 256 0.59 -9.86 6.71
CA PRO A 256 0.11 -8.63 7.32
C PRO A 256 0.96 -7.42 6.90
N ASN A 257 0.38 -6.23 7.03
CA ASN A 257 1.13 -4.99 7.17
C ASN A 257 1.05 -4.52 8.63
N THR A 258 2.13 -3.99 9.15
CA THR A 258 2.25 -3.71 10.58
C THR A 258 2.88 -2.36 10.84
N VAL A 259 2.67 -1.85 12.05
CA VAL A 259 3.24 -0.61 12.55
C VAL A 259 3.73 -0.74 13.98
N VAL A 260 4.86 -0.11 14.26
CA VAL A 260 5.37 0.18 15.62
C VAL A 260 5.57 1.68 15.75
N VAL A 261 4.98 2.29 16.77
CA VAL A 261 5.23 3.71 17.11
C VAL A 261 6.32 3.78 18.17
N ALA A 262 7.21 4.77 18.10
CA ALA A 262 8.26 4.98 19.09
C ALA A 262 8.51 6.46 19.32
N ALA A 263 9.11 6.80 20.46
CA ALA A 263 9.46 8.18 20.79
C ALA A 263 10.51 8.78 19.84
N GLY A 264 11.29 7.93 19.18
CA GLY A 264 12.32 8.31 18.23
C GLY A 264 13.12 7.11 17.76
N ILE A 265 14.26 7.37 17.12
CA ILE A 265 15.23 6.36 16.69
C ILE A 265 16.62 6.78 17.16
N ASP A 266 17.34 5.84 17.77
CA ASP A 266 18.78 5.90 18.01
C ASP A 266 19.48 5.37 16.75
N TRP A 267 19.93 6.30 15.91
CA TRP A 267 20.61 5.99 14.65
C TRP A 267 21.95 5.28 14.86
N GLN A 268 22.65 5.55 15.95
CA GLN A 268 23.97 4.98 16.20
C GLN A 268 23.87 3.50 16.59
N ASN A 269 22.88 3.16 17.40
CA ASN A 269 22.66 1.80 17.88
C ASN A 269 21.62 1.01 17.06
N ALA A 270 21.09 1.61 15.99
CA ALA A 270 20.00 1.06 15.19
C ALA A 270 18.84 0.56 16.07
N ALA A 271 18.25 1.44 16.89
CA ALA A 271 17.17 1.04 17.79
C ALA A 271 16.05 2.10 17.86
N LEU A 272 14.79 1.66 17.91
CA LEU A 272 13.67 2.53 18.23
C LEU A 272 13.66 2.83 19.73
N ILE A 273 13.40 4.10 20.07
CA ILE A 273 13.38 4.57 21.46
C ILE A 273 11.98 4.37 22.03
N VAL A 274 11.85 3.46 23.00
CA VAL A 274 10.56 3.11 23.67
C VAL A 274 9.49 2.68 22.64
N PRO A 275 9.71 1.58 21.91
CA PRO A 275 8.76 1.10 20.90
C PRO A 275 7.46 0.60 21.55
N SER A 276 6.34 0.90 20.90
CA SER A 276 5.02 0.40 21.25
C SER A 276 4.89 -1.10 20.92
N PRO A 277 3.86 -1.79 21.45
CA PRO A 277 3.47 -3.08 20.91
C PRO A 277 3.18 -2.99 19.40
N LEU A 278 3.46 -4.10 18.69
CA LEU A 278 3.16 -4.27 17.28
C LEU A 278 1.66 -4.23 17.03
N ARG A 279 1.23 -3.51 15.99
CA ARG A 279 -0.18 -3.43 15.56
C ARG A 279 -0.29 -3.61 14.06
N LEU A 280 -1.47 -3.98 13.58
CA LEU A 280 -1.77 -3.90 12.16
C LEU A 280 -1.81 -2.44 11.71
N LEU A 281 -1.26 -2.17 10.53
CA LEU A 281 -1.40 -0.87 9.89
C LEU A 281 -2.81 -0.68 9.32
N ASP A 282 -3.39 -1.77 8.80
CA ASP A 282 -4.76 -1.84 8.29
C ASP A 282 -5.38 -3.18 8.72
N GLU A 283 -6.56 -3.11 9.33
CA GLU A 283 -7.30 -4.27 9.86
C GLU A 283 -8.27 -4.87 8.82
N GLY A 284 -8.19 -4.40 7.58
CA GLY A 284 -9.01 -4.85 6.46
C GLY A 284 -8.48 -6.12 5.79
N PHE A 285 -8.69 -6.19 4.49
CA PHE A 285 -8.57 -7.40 3.71
C PHE A 285 -7.42 -7.38 2.71
N ASP A 286 -7.02 -6.21 2.21
CA ASP A 286 -6.20 -6.13 1.00
C ASP A 286 -5.06 -5.11 1.06
N ALA A 287 -4.87 -4.37 2.16
CA ALA A 287 -3.77 -3.41 2.26
C ALA A 287 -2.41 -4.11 2.51
N TYR A 288 -1.40 -3.76 1.73
CA TYR A 288 -0.02 -4.23 1.82
C TYR A 288 0.97 -3.17 1.32
N ALA A 289 2.26 -3.38 1.58
CA ALA A 289 3.36 -2.54 1.05
C ALA A 289 3.13 -1.02 1.21
N GLY A 290 2.75 -0.57 2.42
CA GLY A 290 2.57 0.84 2.70
C GLY A 290 3.87 1.62 2.51
N HIS A 291 3.83 2.72 1.75
CA HIS A 291 4.99 3.56 1.45
C HIS A 291 4.78 4.98 1.97
N VAL A 292 5.82 5.55 2.57
CA VAL A 292 5.76 6.84 3.28
C VAL A 292 6.57 7.90 2.58
N VAL A 293 6.04 9.13 2.54
CA VAL A 293 6.80 10.35 2.28
C VAL A 293 6.84 11.21 3.54
N ASN A 294 8.05 11.59 3.95
CA ASN A 294 8.27 12.55 5.03
C ASN A 294 8.50 13.93 4.41
N ARG A 295 7.74 14.94 4.82
CA ARG A 295 7.87 16.30 4.31
C ARG A 295 8.70 17.18 5.27
N PRO A 296 9.44 18.16 4.75
CA PRO A 296 10.18 19.12 5.59
C PRO A 296 9.33 19.94 6.56
N ASN A 297 8.02 20.07 6.30
CA ASN A 297 7.07 20.76 7.18
C ASN A 297 6.59 19.89 8.36
N GLY A 298 7.14 18.68 8.54
CA GLY A 298 6.80 17.76 9.64
C GLY A 298 5.58 16.88 9.38
N GLU A 299 4.96 16.97 8.20
CA GLU A 299 3.88 16.08 7.79
C GLU A 299 4.44 14.79 7.18
N ALA A 300 3.91 13.64 7.57
CA ALA A 300 4.13 12.39 6.87
C ALA A 300 2.85 11.91 6.22
N LEU A 301 2.97 11.46 4.97
CA LEU A 301 1.87 10.87 4.22
C LEU A 301 2.21 9.43 3.87
N MET A 302 1.19 8.60 3.72
CA MET A 302 1.34 7.24 3.22
C MET A 302 0.35 6.93 2.10
N ILE A 303 0.69 5.93 1.31
CA ILE A 303 -0.21 5.25 0.38
C ILE A 303 0.14 3.76 0.39
N ALA A 304 -0.86 2.88 0.20
CA ALA A 304 -0.66 1.44 0.28
C ALA A 304 -1.21 0.73 -0.96
N TRP A 305 -0.63 -0.43 -1.28
CA TRP A 305 -1.19 -1.34 -2.27
C TRP A 305 -2.43 -2.03 -1.71
N MET A 306 -3.54 -1.95 -2.44
CA MET A 306 -4.75 -2.73 -2.20
C MET A 306 -4.75 -4.00 -3.06
N GLY A 307 -3.86 -4.88 -2.67
CA GLY A 307 -3.71 -6.26 -3.11
C GLY A 307 -2.69 -6.97 -2.23
N LEU A 308 -2.68 -8.29 -2.24
CA LEU A 308 -1.76 -9.10 -1.46
C LEU A 308 -0.92 -10.01 -2.37
N PRO A 309 0.34 -10.30 -1.99
CA PRO A 309 1.12 -11.33 -2.66
C PRO A 309 0.42 -12.69 -2.56
N ASP A 310 0.68 -13.58 -3.53
CA ASP A 310 0.16 -14.96 -3.55
C ASP A 310 -1.39 -15.06 -3.52
N LEU A 311 -2.09 -14.01 -3.95
CA LEU A 311 -3.54 -14.00 -4.15
C LEU A 311 -3.94 -13.69 -5.59
N SER A 312 -4.98 -14.39 -6.05
CA SER A 312 -5.72 -14.06 -7.26
C SER A 312 -6.98 -13.28 -6.93
N TYR A 313 -7.39 -12.41 -7.84
CA TYR A 313 -8.57 -11.56 -7.74
C TYR A 313 -9.52 -11.81 -8.90
N PRO A 314 -10.84 -11.60 -8.73
CA PRO A 314 -11.79 -11.70 -9.83
C PRO A 314 -11.44 -10.85 -11.05
N SER A 315 -10.79 -9.69 -10.89
CA SER A 315 -10.34 -8.85 -12.01
C SER A 315 -9.24 -9.48 -12.87
N ASP A 316 -8.57 -10.55 -12.40
CA ASP A 316 -7.50 -11.21 -13.15
C ASP A 316 -8.05 -11.84 -14.45
N GLN A 317 -9.32 -12.26 -14.47
CA GLN A 317 -9.97 -12.73 -15.69
C GLN A 317 -10.13 -11.61 -16.74
N GLU A 318 -10.09 -10.36 -16.31
CA GLU A 318 -10.17 -9.16 -17.13
C GLU A 318 -8.77 -8.60 -17.50
N GLY A 319 -7.70 -9.31 -17.14
CA GLY A 319 -6.35 -8.95 -17.52
C GLY A 319 -5.71 -7.84 -16.67
N TRP A 320 -6.31 -7.49 -15.52
CA TRP A 320 -5.77 -6.45 -14.64
C TRP A 320 -5.92 -6.74 -13.14
N GLN A 321 -4.99 -6.24 -12.33
CA GLN A 321 -4.95 -6.49 -10.88
C GLN A 321 -4.32 -5.34 -10.10
N GLY A 322 -4.86 -5.12 -8.89
CA GLY A 322 -4.33 -4.16 -7.93
C GLY A 322 -4.84 -2.74 -8.10
N CYS A 323 -4.78 -1.99 -7.03
CA CYS A 323 -4.99 -0.55 -6.97
C CYS A 323 -4.25 0.02 -5.76
N TYR A 324 -4.20 1.34 -5.62
CA TYR A 324 -3.72 1.97 -4.39
C TYR A 324 -4.86 2.51 -3.56
N SER A 325 -4.63 2.56 -2.25
CA SER A 325 -5.47 3.31 -1.33
C SER A 325 -5.45 4.80 -1.68
N LEU A 326 -6.38 5.55 -1.09
CA LEU A 326 -6.23 6.99 -0.93
C LEU A 326 -4.90 7.30 -0.23
N ALA A 327 -4.31 8.45 -0.56
CA ALA A 327 -3.22 9.00 0.22
C ALA A 327 -3.75 9.39 1.61
N ARG A 328 -2.98 9.09 2.66
CA ARG A 328 -3.40 9.32 4.05
C ARG A 328 -2.36 10.16 4.76
N ARG A 329 -2.81 11.22 5.43
CA ARG A 329 -2.01 11.95 6.42
C ARG A 329 -1.88 11.10 7.68
N LEU A 330 -0.65 10.98 8.17
CA LEU A 330 -0.35 10.30 9.42
C LEU A 330 -0.38 11.28 10.59
N GLY A 331 -0.89 10.80 11.73
CA GLY A 331 -0.81 11.48 13.03
C GLY A 331 -0.59 10.45 14.14
N ILE A 332 -0.10 10.88 15.30
CA ILE A 332 0.02 10.02 16.49
C ILE A 332 -0.76 10.62 17.65
N ARG A 333 -1.67 9.84 18.23
CA ARG A 333 -2.43 10.22 19.42
C ARG A 333 -2.45 9.06 20.40
N ASN A 334 -2.16 9.33 21.68
CA ASN A 334 -2.10 8.33 22.74
C ASN A 334 -1.22 7.11 22.38
N GLY A 335 -0.08 7.35 21.74
CA GLY A 335 0.86 6.30 21.31
C GLY A 335 0.35 5.38 20.21
N ARG A 336 -0.68 5.80 19.45
CA ARG A 336 -1.22 5.05 18.31
C ARG A 336 -1.17 5.89 17.04
N LEU A 337 -0.89 5.22 15.93
CA LEU A 337 -0.98 5.83 14.61
C LEU A 337 -2.45 6.08 14.26
N HIS A 338 -2.73 7.27 13.76
CA HIS A 338 -3.98 7.67 13.14
C HIS A 338 -3.74 7.94 11.66
N GLN A 339 -4.68 7.51 10.82
CA GLN A 339 -4.65 7.70 9.37
C GLN A 339 -5.87 8.53 8.95
N VAL A 340 -5.62 9.66 8.30
CA VAL A 340 -6.66 10.55 7.79
C VAL A 340 -6.55 10.61 6.26
N PRO A 341 -7.49 10.02 5.51
CA PRO A 341 -7.49 10.10 4.05
C PRO A 341 -7.55 11.55 3.56
N ILE A 342 -6.83 11.82 2.48
CA ILE A 342 -6.86 13.08 1.75
C ILE A 342 -7.91 12.92 0.66
N ASP A 343 -9.12 13.40 0.94
CA ASP A 343 -10.29 13.22 0.08
C ASP A 343 -10.89 14.56 -0.38
N GLU A 344 -10.41 15.68 0.16
CA GLU A 344 -10.96 17.01 -0.10
C GLU A 344 -11.04 17.35 -1.59
N PRO A 345 -10.03 17.05 -2.43
CA PRO A 345 -10.11 17.32 -3.87
C PRO A 345 -11.15 16.44 -4.60
N LEU A 346 -11.53 15.30 -4.04
CA LEU A 346 -12.49 14.37 -4.63
C LEU A 346 -13.94 14.72 -4.26
N LEU A 347 -14.18 15.54 -3.22
CA LEU A 347 -15.53 15.77 -2.69
C LEU A 347 -16.44 16.53 -3.67
N GLY A 348 -17.37 15.82 -4.28
CA GLY A 348 -18.48 16.34 -5.09
C GLY A 348 -19.71 16.74 -4.26
N PRO A 349 -20.92 16.80 -4.86
CA PRO A 349 -22.13 17.28 -4.19
C PRO A 349 -22.58 16.40 -3.02
N PRO A 350 -23.27 16.97 -2.01
CA PRO A 350 -23.84 16.19 -0.91
C PRO A 350 -25.03 15.33 -1.35
N PHE A 351 -25.29 14.26 -0.61
CA PHE A 351 -26.46 13.40 -0.75
C PHE A 351 -26.88 12.81 0.60
N ALA A 352 -28.07 12.21 0.68
CA ALA A 352 -28.62 11.61 1.89
C ALA A 352 -28.49 10.07 1.84
N PRO A 353 -27.50 9.45 2.52
CA PRO A 353 -27.17 8.03 2.33
C PRO A 353 -28.30 7.05 2.66
N LEU A 354 -29.17 7.39 3.60
CA LEU A 354 -30.31 6.56 4.03
C LEU A 354 -31.52 6.61 3.07
N HIS A 355 -31.52 7.52 2.10
CA HIS A 355 -32.67 7.74 1.20
C HIS A 355 -32.29 7.54 -0.27
N ASP A 356 -31.09 7.99 -0.65
CA ASP A 356 -30.64 7.99 -2.03
C ASP A 356 -30.03 6.66 -2.47
N LYS A 357 -29.83 6.52 -3.78
CA LYS A 357 -29.07 5.41 -4.37
C LYS A 357 -27.57 5.68 -4.29
N LEU A 358 -26.77 4.63 -4.12
CA LEU A 358 -25.31 4.65 -4.17
C LEU A 358 -24.85 4.25 -5.58
N ASN A 359 -23.83 4.95 -6.08
CA ASN A 359 -23.19 4.71 -7.37
C ASN A 359 -21.82 4.03 -7.21
N LEU A 360 -21.41 3.72 -5.97
CA LEU A 360 -20.10 3.16 -5.63
C LEU A 360 -18.96 4.12 -5.96
N GLN A 361 -19.18 5.41 -5.73
CA GLN A 361 -18.22 6.50 -5.90
C GLN A 361 -18.57 7.59 -4.89
N GLU A 362 -18.59 7.22 -3.61
CA GLU A 362 -19.07 8.06 -2.53
C GLU A 362 -18.20 7.94 -1.30
N VAL A 363 -18.16 9.02 -0.53
CA VAL A 363 -17.80 8.97 0.88
C VAL A 363 -19.04 9.13 1.74
N ILE A 364 -19.21 8.23 2.70
CA ILE A 364 -20.32 8.19 3.64
C ILE A 364 -19.74 8.33 5.04
N THR A 365 -20.19 9.36 5.77
CA THR A 365 -19.86 9.55 7.18
C THR A 365 -21.08 9.20 8.04
N LEU A 366 -20.87 8.36 9.04
CA LEU A 366 -21.91 7.87 9.95
C LEU A 366 -21.50 8.12 11.40
N THR A 367 -22.47 8.43 12.25
CA THR A 367 -22.35 8.37 13.71
C THR A 367 -23.32 7.35 14.25
N THR A 368 -22.82 6.42 15.07
CA THR A 368 -23.61 5.34 15.66
C THR A 368 -24.15 5.76 17.02
N ALA A 369 -25.26 5.16 17.44
CA ALA A 369 -25.77 5.30 18.80
C ALA A 369 -24.81 4.62 19.79
N ALA A 370 -24.72 5.18 20.99
CA ALA A 370 -24.00 4.55 22.10
C ALA A 370 -24.70 3.25 22.53
N HIS A 371 -23.91 2.24 22.90
CA HIS A 371 -24.39 1.01 23.56
C HIS A 371 -25.50 0.25 22.78
N ARG A 372 -25.47 0.33 21.45
CA ARG A 372 -26.44 -0.34 20.60
C ARG A 372 -25.77 -1.26 19.61
N SER A 373 -26.22 -2.51 19.59
CA SER A 373 -25.84 -3.48 18.57
C SER A 373 -26.81 -3.42 17.39
N GLY A 374 -26.32 -3.76 16.20
CA GLY A 374 -27.12 -3.81 14.98
C GLY A 374 -26.25 -3.79 13.72
N GLN A 375 -26.90 -3.79 12.57
CA GLN A 375 -26.25 -3.85 11.28
C GLN A 375 -26.52 -2.60 10.43
N ILE A 376 -25.50 -2.18 9.69
CA ILE A 376 -25.57 -1.25 8.56
C ILE A 376 -25.22 -2.05 7.31
N ARG A 377 -26.10 -2.06 6.32
CA ARG A 377 -25.94 -2.80 5.07
C ARG A 377 -25.88 -1.81 3.91
N LEU A 378 -24.85 -1.93 3.08
CA LEU A 378 -24.69 -1.16 1.85
C LEU A 378 -24.76 -2.14 0.68
N GLY A 379 -25.84 -2.10 -0.09
CA GLY A 379 -26.08 -3.12 -1.09
C GLY A 379 -27.45 -3.08 -1.74
N ASN A 380 -27.75 -4.14 -2.48
CA ASN A 380 -29.06 -4.41 -3.07
C ASN A 380 -29.59 -5.77 -2.56
N ALA A 381 -30.56 -6.36 -3.26
CA ALA A 381 -31.14 -7.64 -2.85
C ALA A 381 -30.18 -8.84 -3.01
N GLN A 382 -29.18 -8.75 -3.90
CA GLN A 382 -28.28 -9.85 -4.26
C GLN A 382 -26.88 -9.72 -3.66
N GLU A 383 -26.43 -8.50 -3.38
CA GLU A 383 -25.07 -8.24 -2.94
C GLU A 383 -25.01 -7.07 -1.97
N SER A 384 -24.14 -7.16 -0.96
CA SER A 384 -23.94 -6.11 0.02
C SER A 384 -22.63 -6.22 0.79
N LEU A 385 -22.08 -5.07 1.15
CA LEU A 385 -21.11 -4.91 2.22
C LEU A 385 -21.87 -4.67 3.53
N SER A 386 -21.57 -5.43 4.57
CA SER A 386 -22.25 -5.30 5.87
C SER A 386 -21.29 -4.89 6.98
N LEU A 387 -21.73 -3.96 7.81
CA LEU A 387 -21.04 -3.45 8.99
C LEU A 387 -21.89 -3.80 10.21
N THR A 388 -21.43 -4.75 11.03
CA THR A 388 -22.16 -5.20 12.22
C THR A 388 -21.49 -4.66 13.46
N ILE A 389 -22.22 -3.89 14.26
CA ILE A 389 -21.75 -3.35 15.52
C ILE A 389 -22.26 -4.27 16.63
N ASP A 390 -21.34 -4.79 17.42
CA ASP A 390 -21.62 -5.46 18.68
C ASP A 390 -21.15 -4.58 19.83
N SER A 391 -22.09 -3.92 20.50
CA SER A 391 -21.81 -3.04 21.62
C SER A 391 -21.38 -3.78 22.89
N ALA A 392 -21.79 -5.05 23.05
CA ALA A 392 -21.41 -5.86 24.21
C ALA A 392 -19.97 -6.39 24.03
N ALA A 393 -19.63 -6.85 22.83
CA ALA A 393 -18.27 -7.25 22.49
C ALA A 393 -17.33 -6.07 22.18
N GLN A 394 -17.87 -4.84 22.09
CA GLN A 394 -17.15 -3.62 21.69
C GLN A 394 -16.39 -3.82 20.37
N ALA A 395 -17.11 -4.27 19.35
CA ALA A 395 -16.52 -4.68 18.09
C ALA A 395 -17.35 -4.24 16.89
N LEU A 396 -16.65 -3.91 15.80
CA LEU A 396 -17.23 -3.72 14.46
C LEU A 396 -16.76 -4.88 13.58
N THR A 397 -17.68 -5.67 13.07
CA THR A 397 -17.40 -6.67 12.04
C THR A 397 -17.72 -6.11 10.66
N ILE A 398 -16.72 -6.11 9.79
CA ILE A 398 -16.84 -5.80 8.36
C ILE A 398 -17.00 -7.13 7.63
N ASP A 399 -18.08 -7.28 6.87
CA ASP A 399 -18.43 -8.52 6.17
C ASP A 399 -18.59 -8.27 4.67
N ARG A 400 -17.68 -8.87 3.89
CA ARG A 400 -17.69 -8.82 2.43
C ARG A 400 -18.16 -10.13 1.78
N THR A 401 -18.79 -11.03 2.53
CA THR A 401 -19.20 -12.36 2.03
C THR A 401 -20.11 -12.26 0.81
N GLU A 402 -21.01 -11.28 0.82
CA GLU A 402 -22.01 -11.11 -0.24
C GLU A 402 -21.69 -9.92 -1.16
N THR A 403 -20.42 -9.53 -1.34
CA THR A 403 -20.09 -8.36 -2.20
C THR A 403 -19.84 -8.73 -3.67
N GLY A 404 -20.69 -9.59 -4.23
CA GLY A 404 -20.56 -10.11 -5.59
C GLY A 404 -19.68 -11.37 -5.67
N VAL A 405 -18.61 -11.36 -6.48
CA VAL A 405 -17.75 -12.56 -6.65
C VAL A 405 -16.92 -12.83 -5.39
N PRO A 406 -17.07 -13.99 -4.73
CA PRO A 406 -16.25 -14.36 -3.59
C PRO A 406 -14.82 -14.74 -4.03
N PHE A 407 -13.83 -14.36 -3.23
CA PHE A 407 -12.41 -14.67 -3.47
C PHE A 407 -11.64 -14.69 -2.14
N ALA A 408 -10.41 -15.23 -2.16
CA ALA A 408 -9.54 -15.32 -0.99
C ALA A 408 -10.19 -15.97 0.25
N LEU A 409 -11.13 -16.91 0.05
CA LEU A 409 -11.99 -17.46 1.09
C LEU A 409 -11.21 -18.13 2.23
N GLN A 410 -10.04 -18.68 1.95
CA GLN A 410 -9.14 -19.27 2.95
C GLN A 410 -8.65 -18.25 4.02
N TYR A 411 -8.69 -16.96 3.72
CA TYR A 411 -8.33 -15.86 4.63
C TYR A 411 -9.56 -15.17 5.25
N GLY A 412 -10.74 -15.76 5.08
CA GLY A 412 -12.01 -15.30 5.62
C GLY A 412 -12.60 -14.09 4.89
N THR A 413 -13.92 -13.96 4.98
CA THR A 413 -14.71 -12.87 4.38
C THR A 413 -15.14 -11.81 5.39
N LYS A 414 -14.71 -11.95 6.65
CA LYS A 414 -15.01 -11.02 7.74
C LYS A 414 -13.74 -10.53 8.41
N ARG A 415 -13.74 -9.27 8.83
CA ARG A 415 -12.70 -8.62 9.65
C ARG A 415 -13.35 -7.94 10.84
N THR A 416 -12.64 -7.90 11.97
CA THR A 416 -13.15 -7.29 13.18
C THR A 416 -12.21 -6.20 13.65
N VAL A 417 -12.79 -5.03 13.90
CA VAL A 417 -12.11 -3.84 14.44
C VAL A 417 -12.64 -3.60 15.85
N PRO A 418 -11.78 -3.42 16.86
CA PRO A 418 -12.25 -3.10 18.20
C PRO A 418 -12.81 -1.68 18.24
N LEU A 419 -13.89 -1.49 19.00
CA LEU A 419 -14.55 -0.21 19.22
C LEU A 419 -14.36 0.24 20.66
N ALA A 420 -14.34 1.56 20.88
CA ALA A 420 -14.48 2.09 22.23
C ALA A 420 -15.95 2.00 22.69
N ALA A 421 -16.19 2.13 24.00
CA ALA A 421 -17.54 2.37 24.50
C ALA A 421 -18.08 3.71 23.98
N GLY A 422 -19.36 3.76 23.61
CA GLY A 422 -20.04 4.98 23.19
C GLY A 422 -20.19 5.14 21.68
N PRO A 423 -20.67 6.33 21.22
CA PRO A 423 -20.90 6.62 19.81
C PRO A 423 -19.61 6.49 19.00
N GLN A 424 -19.69 5.82 17.85
CA GLN A 424 -18.57 5.67 16.93
C GLN A 424 -18.80 6.50 15.68
N ARG A 425 -17.74 7.17 15.21
CA ARG A 425 -17.73 7.80 13.90
C ARG A 425 -17.08 6.86 12.90
N LEU A 426 -17.81 6.55 11.83
CA LEU A 426 -17.36 5.74 10.70
C LEU A 426 -17.31 6.63 9.46
N GLN A 427 -16.25 6.52 8.67
CA GLN A 427 -16.16 7.16 7.36
C GLN A 427 -15.78 6.09 6.33
N LEU A 428 -16.66 5.85 5.37
CA LEU A 428 -16.58 4.79 4.38
C LEU A 428 -16.44 5.44 3.00
N TRP A 429 -15.34 5.16 2.31
CA TRP A 429 -15.15 5.48 0.90
C TRP A 429 -15.49 4.22 0.10
N LEU A 430 -16.44 4.33 -0.83
CA LEU A 430 -16.83 3.28 -1.75
C LEU A 430 -16.29 3.59 -3.14
N ASP A 431 -15.69 2.62 -3.79
CA ASP A 431 -15.36 2.60 -5.20
C ASP A 431 -15.97 1.33 -5.85
N HIS A 432 -16.00 1.25 -7.17
CA HIS A 432 -16.68 0.19 -7.92
C HIS A 432 -16.25 -1.23 -7.52
N SER A 433 -14.97 -1.40 -7.19
CA SER A 433 -14.42 -2.70 -6.72
C SER A 433 -13.58 -2.59 -5.46
N SER A 434 -13.83 -1.57 -4.65
CA SER A 434 -13.13 -1.42 -3.38
C SER A 434 -13.88 -0.59 -2.35
N PHE A 435 -13.42 -0.68 -1.11
CA PHE A 435 -13.82 0.23 -0.05
C PHE A 435 -12.63 0.52 0.88
N GLU A 436 -12.69 1.67 1.52
CA GLU A 436 -11.85 2.04 2.64
C GLU A 436 -12.73 2.51 3.79
N LEU A 437 -12.45 2.06 5.01
CA LEU A 437 -13.23 2.39 6.20
C LEU A 437 -12.31 2.92 7.29
N SER A 438 -12.51 4.19 7.64
CA SER A 438 -11.94 4.81 8.83
C SER A 438 -12.91 4.67 10.00
N VAL A 439 -12.38 4.23 11.14
CA VAL A 439 -13.15 4.05 12.39
C VAL A 439 -12.51 4.90 13.48
N ALA A 440 -13.34 5.58 14.27
CA ALA A 440 -12.92 6.42 15.38
C ALA A 440 -11.90 7.50 14.97
N ASN A 441 -12.20 8.24 13.89
CA ASN A 441 -11.35 9.31 13.35
C ASN A 441 -9.92 8.82 13.00
N GLY A 442 -9.84 7.72 12.26
CA GLY A 442 -8.57 7.21 11.73
C GLY A 442 -7.74 6.40 12.70
N GLN A 443 -8.21 6.15 13.93
CA GLN A 443 -7.49 5.29 14.89
C GLN A 443 -7.38 3.85 14.38
N HIS A 444 -8.40 3.43 13.64
CA HIS A 444 -8.52 2.13 13.00
C HIS A 444 -8.86 2.36 11.54
N PHE A 445 -8.30 1.53 10.67
CA PHE A 445 -8.49 1.64 9.23
C PHE A 445 -8.61 0.25 8.62
N ALA A 446 -9.54 0.07 7.70
CA ALA A 446 -9.76 -1.20 7.02
C ALA A 446 -10.00 -0.96 5.52
N SER A 447 -9.14 -1.53 4.68
CA SER A 447 -9.22 -1.43 3.23
C SER A 447 -9.54 -2.79 2.61
N GLY A 448 -10.40 -2.84 1.61
CA GLY A 448 -10.77 -4.10 0.97
C GLY A 448 -11.21 -3.97 -0.47
N ARG A 449 -10.99 -5.03 -1.24
CA ARG A 449 -11.55 -5.24 -2.57
C ARG A 449 -12.90 -5.94 -2.48
N ILE A 450 -13.81 -5.55 -3.37
CA ILE A 450 -15.15 -6.10 -3.56
C ILE A 450 -15.42 -6.25 -5.06
N PHE A 451 -16.27 -7.18 -5.48
CA PHE A 451 -16.50 -7.42 -6.91
C PHE A 451 -17.99 -7.55 -7.25
N PRO A 452 -18.76 -6.47 -7.09
CA PRO A 452 -20.20 -6.46 -7.38
C PRO A 452 -20.49 -6.89 -8.83
N GLN A 453 -21.52 -7.71 -9.04
CA GLN A 453 -21.89 -8.24 -10.35
C GLN A 453 -23.24 -7.73 -10.87
N VAL A 454 -24.03 -7.06 -10.04
CA VAL A 454 -25.38 -6.64 -10.43
C VAL A 454 -25.40 -5.14 -10.71
N SER A 455 -26.05 -4.74 -11.80
CA SER A 455 -26.24 -3.32 -12.15
C SER A 455 -27.30 -2.61 -11.28
N ALA A 456 -27.97 -3.35 -10.39
CA ALA A 456 -28.98 -2.81 -9.51
C ALA A 456 -28.34 -1.86 -8.50
N PRO A 457 -28.88 -0.64 -8.32
CA PRO A 457 -28.25 0.38 -7.49
C PRO A 457 -28.18 -0.09 -6.04
N TRP A 458 -27.04 0.13 -5.41
CA TRP A 458 -26.87 -0.10 -3.99
C TRP A 458 -27.62 0.98 -3.19
N ARG A 459 -28.02 0.64 -1.97
CA ARG A 459 -28.62 1.55 -1.00
C ARG A 459 -28.03 1.24 0.37
N MET A 460 -28.01 2.25 1.25
CA MET A 460 -27.67 2.04 2.64
C MET A 460 -28.95 1.82 3.46
N THR A 461 -28.99 0.75 4.24
CA THR A 461 -30.00 0.52 5.28
C THR A 461 -29.30 0.31 6.61
N ALA A 462 -29.96 0.66 7.71
CA ALA A 462 -29.45 0.42 9.04
C ALA A 462 -30.60 0.03 9.98
N ASP A 463 -30.31 -0.81 10.97
CA ASP A 463 -31.28 -1.13 12.02
C ASP A 463 -31.78 0.14 12.71
N THR A 464 -33.08 0.17 13.00
CA THR A 464 -33.77 1.37 13.49
C THR A 464 -33.07 1.96 14.71
N GLY A 465 -32.54 3.19 14.58
CA GLY A 465 -31.88 3.94 15.65
C GLY A 465 -30.48 3.45 16.02
N LEU A 466 -29.84 2.62 15.18
CA LEU A 466 -28.40 2.34 15.26
C LEU A 466 -27.57 3.53 14.78
N VAL A 467 -28.03 4.22 13.71
CA VAL A 467 -27.36 5.39 13.14
C VAL A 467 -28.08 6.65 13.61
N THR A 468 -27.36 7.55 14.27
CA THR A 468 -27.89 8.83 14.78
C THR A 468 -27.69 9.98 13.79
N ALA A 469 -26.65 9.90 12.95
CA ALA A 469 -26.39 10.85 11.89
C ALA A 469 -25.71 10.15 10.70
N ALA A 470 -26.11 10.53 9.48
CA ALA A 470 -25.51 10.05 8.24
C ALA A 470 -25.43 11.18 7.22
N THR A 471 -24.26 11.41 6.66
CA THR A 471 -24.03 12.39 5.59
C THR A 471 -23.19 11.76 4.49
N GLY A 472 -23.50 12.07 3.23
CA GLY A 472 -22.75 11.57 2.09
C GLY A 472 -22.26 12.68 1.18
N ARG A 473 -21.13 12.44 0.51
CA ARG A 473 -20.66 13.22 -0.64
C ARG A 473 -20.43 12.28 -1.80
N ARG A 474 -20.90 12.65 -3.00
CA ARG A 474 -20.45 12.00 -4.24
C ARG A 474 -18.97 12.31 -4.42
N LEU A 475 -18.22 11.41 -5.03
CA LEU A 475 -16.83 11.65 -5.39
C LEU A 475 -16.76 11.99 -6.87
N ASN A 476 -16.01 13.03 -7.21
CA ASN A 476 -15.74 13.38 -8.59
C ASN A 476 -14.79 12.34 -9.18
N ASN A 477 -15.05 11.91 -10.42
CA ASN A 477 -14.17 10.96 -11.09
C ASN A 477 -12.78 11.57 -11.33
N MET A 478 -11.75 10.75 -11.15
CA MET A 478 -10.48 11.00 -11.80
C MET A 478 -10.66 10.79 -13.30
N SER A 479 -10.54 11.87 -14.08
CA SER A 479 -10.48 11.80 -15.55
C SER A 479 -9.19 11.12 -16.01
#